data_AF-A0A511QPT0-F1
#
_entry.id   AF-A0A511QPT0-F1
#
_cell.length_a   1.000
_cell.length_b   1.000
_cell.length_c   1.000
_cell.angle_alpha   90.00
_cell.angle_beta   90.00
_cell.angle_gamma   90.00
#
_symmetry.space_group_name_H-M   'P 1'
#
loop_
_entity.id
_entity.type
_entity.pdbx_description
1 polymer ?
#
loop_
_entity_poly.entity_id
_entity_poly.type
_entity_poly.pdbx_seq_one_letter_code
_entity_poly.pdbx_strand_id
1 'polypeptide(L)'
;MNKERIGRSTYGAMGLTFSSLFFVANAYAAIIQNSNSDTLPDAFIGDCGVPGELTACVGGWNLDNVDVILRDEDGLEFGSFNEASGIYSLMTYGDNFESLVNGDEGQVMARITGKDWPVGEPSAIKIVTGDSEVSHGKPQNCIIGSSFLSPDNSEIEDANFLDSAHPQPVICSSSFQTHKRFKVAMLPASVEDIDEGDGHGIDLVFNVQDEVVDIEAEIALRSYQVFSKINNYTGRRLSGYKVIVGTGRGGEFKSASETGISNVLHLSLGKGEGASGGHDKLVYDGSDIFESDKLATFSHGLFGAPDKHFTSNGFFDMRIAGFDVQQGCVSTAIDACAGYPNPMTDGGLPELMASDMIYSTAALDSHYHETLGIIEGLPFGEWLPSKWQPSAVFFDDDNDPETDPTLMAWWDGNNWRGSYDEGFPVIDQSEIDWLAANPNGLYEMGEIEDVLNLGINYIIKVGNGIPGGTFTVRLIPVVSVNQTPPAWCTGFFGSCHEPPYGAATQAEEIIEVEDDVVSESEVDGFAEAIGLTATEGGGGCTLSKNGRIDPTLLLLFVIALVQIFWRQHCSRAS
;
A
#
# COMPACT_ATOMS: atom_id res chain seq x y z
N MET A 1 -41.11 9.50 51.11
CA MET A 1 -42.05 8.52 51.71
C MET A 1 -42.98 8.04 50.61
N ASN A 2 -42.76 6.86 50.06
CA ASN A 2 -43.80 5.86 49.75
C ASN A 2 -43.22 4.73 48.91
N LYS A 3 -43.21 3.56 49.56
CA LYS A 3 -43.13 2.22 48.99
C LYS A 3 -44.46 1.88 48.32
N GLU A 4 -44.38 0.79 47.56
CA GLU A 4 -45.45 -0.08 47.03
C GLU A 4 -45.92 0.25 45.61
N ARG A 5 -46.17 -0.69 44.69
CA ARG A 5 -45.95 -2.15 44.51
C ARG A 5 -46.60 -2.47 43.14
N ILE A 6 -46.36 -3.67 42.61
CA ILE A 6 -47.09 -4.37 41.50
C ILE A 6 -46.38 -4.20 40.13
N GLY A 7 -46.00 -5.25 39.40
CA GLY A 7 -46.28 -6.67 39.57
C GLY A 7 -45.30 -7.56 38.81
N ARG A 8 -45.07 -8.75 39.37
CA ARG A 8 -44.45 -9.90 38.69
C ARG A 8 -45.37 -10.32 37.54
N SER A 9 -44.82 -10.35 36.32
CA SER A 9 -45.32 -11.19 35.23
C SER A 9 -44.34 -12.33 35.03
N THR A 10 -44.77 -13.52 35.38
CA THR A 10 -44.18 -14.81 34.99
C THR A 10 -44.72 -15.17 33.62
N TYR A 11 -43.94 -14.97 32.55
CA TYR A 11 -44.09 -15.65 31.26
C TYR A 11 -42.73 -15.66 30.54
N GLY A 12 -42.32 -16.84 30.06
CA GLY A 12 -41.40 -16.95 28.93
C GLY A 12 -39.92 -17.15 29.23
N ALA A 13 -39.57 -18.09 30.10
CA ALA A 13 -38.28 -18.78 29.99
C ALA A 13 -38.33 -19.72 28.77
N MET A 14 -37.96 -19.22 27.59
CA MET A 14 -37.58 -19.97 26.38
C MET A 14 -37.31 -18.94 25.27
N GLY A 15 -36.03 -18.64 25.01
CA GLY A 15 -35.63 -17.71 23.95
C GLY A 15 -34.25 -17.09 24.14
N LEU A 16 -33.26 -17.84 24.64
CA LEU A 16 -31.92 -17.31 24.93
C LEU A 16 -30.80 -18.33 24.60
N THR A 17 -31.00 -19.18 23.59
CA THR A 17 -30.03 -20.24 23.23
C THR A 17 -29.83 -20.40 21.72
N PHE A 18 -29.78 -19.31 20.95
CA PHE A 18 -29.36 -19.39 19.54
C PHE A 18 -28.48 -18.22 19.03
N SER A 19 -28.13 -17.24 19.87
CA SER A 19 -27.21 -16.14 19.44
C SER A 19 -25.74 -16.38 19.77
N SER A 20 -25.38 -17.43 20.51
CA SER A 20 -23.99 -17.68 20.91
C SER A 20 -23.23 -18.71 20.05
N LEU A 21 -23.87 -19.30 19.03
CA LEU A 21 -23.24 -20.30 18.16
C LEU A 21 -22.57 -19.70 16.92
N PHE A 22 -22.86 -18.44 16.57
CA PHE A 22 -22.38 -17.86 15.31
C PHE A 22 -21.05 -17.09 15.44
N PHE A 23 -20.61 -16.74 16.66
CA PHE A 23 -19.30 -16.12 16.89
C PHE A 23 -18.19 -17.13 17.20
N VAL A 24 -18.55 -18.37 17.52
CA VAL A 24 -17.61 -19.37 18.07
C VAL A 24 -16.96 -20.24 16.97
N ALA A 25 -17.50 -20.25 15.75
CA ALA A 25 -16.98 -21.09 14.67
C ALA A 25 -15.56 -20.72 14.19
N ASN A 26 -15.03 -19.55 14.56
CA ASN A 26 -13.67 -19.11 14.21
C ASN A 26 -12.62 -19.32 15.33
N ALA A 27 -13.03 -19.68 16.55
CA ALA A 27 -12.15 -19.69 17.74
C ALA A 27 -11.37 -21.00 17.94
N TYR A 28 -11.43 -21.91 16.96
CA TYR A 28 -10.93 -23.29 17.10
C TYR A 28 -10.22 -23.78 15.83
N ALA A 29 -9.59 -22.86 15.11
CA ALA A 29 -8.93 -23.12 13.84
C ALA A 29 -7.54 -22.51 13.87
N ALA A 30 -6.63 -23.05 13.07
CA ALA A 30 -5.24 -22.67 13.15
C ALA A 30 -5.05 -21.16 13.00
N ILE A 31 -4.14 -20.62 13.79
CA ILE A 31 -3.91 -19.20 13.95
C ILE A 31 -2.55 -18.84 13.38
N ILE A 32 -2.53 -17.81 12.52
CA ILE A 32 -1.35 -17.02 12.21
C ILE A 32 -1.24 -15.98 13.33
N GLN A 33 -0.12 -15.97 14.04
CA GLN A 33 0.06 -15.08 15.19
C GLN A 33 1.49 -14.55 15.24
N ASN A 34 1.63 -13.26 15.57
CA ASN A 34 2.93 -12.68 15.87
C ASN A 34 3.50 -13.31 17.14
N SER A 35 4.78 -13.70 17.11
CA SER A 35 5.45 -14.34 18.25
C SER A 35 5.67 -13.39 19.43
N ASN A 36 5.61 -12.08 19.17
CA ASN A 36 5.82 -11.01 20.11
C ASN A 36 4.58 -10.10 20.29
N SER A 37 3.36 -10.60 20.05
CA SER A 37 2.14 -9.81 20.31
C SER A 37 2.09 -9.33 21.77
N ASP A 38 1.76 -8.06 22.02
CA ASP A 38 1.50 -7.62 23.38
C ASP A 38 0.18 -8.23 23.89
N THR A 39 0.23 -8.83 25.07
CA THR A 39 -0.90 -9.54 25.70
C THR A 39 -1.31 -8.90 27.02
N LEU A 40 -0.77 -7.72 27.34
CA LEU A 40 -1.21 -6.94 28.48
C LEU A 40 -2.68 -6.54 28.32
N PRO A 41 -3.48 -6.50 29.42
CA PRO A 41 -4.92 -6.22 29.33
C PRO A 41 -5.29 -4.86 28.72
N ASP A 42 -4.35 -3.92 28.71
CA ASP A 42 -4.45 -2.56 28.20
C ASP A 42 -3.73 -2.35 26.85
N ALA A 43 -3.10 -3.39 26.30
CA ALA A 43 -2.48 -3.32 24.99
C ALA A 43 -3.52 -3.16 23.87
N PHE A 44 -3.18 -2.41 22.84
CA PHE A 44 -4.02 -2.29 21.65
C PHE A 44 -4.01 -3.60 20.85
N ILE A 45 -5.14 -3.89 20.19
CA ILE A 45 -5.19 -5.00 19.24
C ILE A 45 -4.19 -4.74 18.10
N GLY A 46 -3.43 -5.77 17.73
CA GLY A 46 -2.42 -5.66 16.67
C GLY A 46 -1.10 -5.01 17.10
N ASP A 47 -0.94 -4.73 18.39
CA ASP A 47 0.31 -4.24 18.97
C ASP A 47 1.31 -5.39 19.19
N CYS A 48 2.59 -5.08 19.05
CA CYS A 48 3.68 -6.03 19.13
C CYS A 48 4.89 -5.44 19.87
N GLY A 49 5.66 -6.33 20.49
CA GLY A 49 6.87 -5.97 21.19
C GLY A 49 6.62 -5.60 22.65
N VAL A 50 7.47 -4.71 23.15
CA VAL A 50 7.38 -4.16 24.51
C VAL A 50 7.09 -2.67 24.35
N PRO A 51 6.03 -2.13 24.98
CA PRO A 51 5.73 -0.71 24.89
C PRO A 51 6.94 0.18 25.23
N GLY A 52 7.26 1.10 24.33
CA GLY A 52 8.41 2.01 24.43
C GLY A 52 9.76 1.45 23.97
N GLU A 53 9.82 0.21 23.49
CA GLU A 53 11.01 -0.38 22.87
C GLU A 53 10.84 -0.42 21.34
N LEU A 54 11.94 -0.24 20.61
CA LEU A 54 11.96 -0.31 19.14
C LEU A 54 11.87 -1.77 18.68
N THR A 55 10.66 -2.30 18.69
CA THR A 55 10.36 -3.68 18.37
C THR A 55 9.16 -3.74 17.44
N ALA A 56 9.29 -4.42 16.30
CA ALA A 56 8.21 -4.57 15.34
C ALA A 56 7.57 -5.97 15.41
N CYS A 57 6.38 -6.13 14.85
CA CYS A 57 5.72 -7.44 14.74
C CYS A 57 6.56 -8.46 13.96
N VAL A 58 6.80 -9.64 14.56
CA VAL A 58 7.48 -10.77 13.91
C VAL A 58 6.78 -12.10 14.21
N GLY A 59 7.17 -13.17 13.51
CA GLY A 59 6.73 -14.54 13.81
C GLY A 59 5.43 -14.97 13.17
N GLY A 60 4.53 -14.04 12.82
CA GLY A 60 3.35 -14.35 12.00
C GLY A 60 3.73 -14.52 10.53
N TRP A 61 4.35 -13.48 9.95
CA TRP A 61 5.10 -13.59 8.71
C TRP A 61 6.45 -14.28 8.99
N ASN A 62 6.76 -15.32 8.23
CA ASN A 62 8.02 -16.04 8.34
C ASN A 62 9.08 -15.29 7.53
N LEU A 63 10.22 -15.01 8.17
CA LEU A 63 11.32 -14.22 7.60
C LEU A 63 12.50 -15.07 7.10
N ASP A 64 12.39 -16.40 7.07
CA ASP A 64 13.50 -17.30 6.68
C ASP A 64 13.98 -17.08 5.23
N ASN A 65 13.15 -16.47 4.37
CA ASN A 65 13.50 -16.05 3.01
C ASN A 65 13.40 -14.54 2.79
N VAL A 66 13.48 -13.75 3.86
CA VAL A 66 13.25 -12.30 3.82
C VAL A 66 14.40 -11.56 4.48
N ASP A 67 15.06 -10.67 3.75
CA ASP A 67 16.03 -9.75 4.34
C ASP A 67 15.34 -8.40 4.64
N VAL A 68 15.30 -7.99 5.91
CA VAL A 68 14.74 -6.70 6.33
C VAL A 68 15.85 -5.66 6.40
N ILE A 69 15.74 -4.61 5.58
CA ILE A 69 16.73 -3.54 5.42
C ILE A 69 16.12 -2.23 5.89
N LEU A 70 16.84 -1.49 6.74
CA LEU A 70 16.48 -0.12 7.13
C LEU A 70 17.25 0.86 6.25
N ARG A 71 16.60 1.93 5.81
CA ARG A 71 17.20 2.98 5.00
C ARG A 71 16.87 4.35 5.55
N ASP A 72 17.84 5.25 5.51
CA ASP A 72 17.59 6.64 5.85
C ASP A 72 16.74 7.34 4.77
N GLU A 73 16.34 8.59 5.02
CA GLU A 73 15.61 9.43 4.06
C GLU A 73 16.32 9.53 2.69
N ASP A 74 17.66 9.48 2.67
CA ASP A 74 18.48 9.49 1.45
C ASP A 74 18.55 8.12 0.74
N GLY A 75 17.96 7.08 1.33
CA GLY A 75 17.91 5.71 0.81
C GLY A 75 19.13 4.84 1.13
N LEU A 76 20.07 5.33 1.94
CA LEU A 76 21.25 4.58 2.36
C LEU A 76 20.90 3.61 3.48
N GLU A 77 21.41 2.39 3.36
CA GLU A 77 21.21 1.37 4.39
C GLU A 77 21.90 1.73 5.70
N PHE A 78 21.21 1.53 6.83
CA PHE A 78 21.79 1.73 8.15
C PHE A 78 21.25 0.72 9.18
N GLY A 79 21.87 0.71 10.35
CA GLY A 79 21.34 -0.01 11.51
C GLY A 79 21.29 -1.52 11.35
N SER A 80 20.31 -2.14 12.00
CA SER A 80 20.06 -3.57 11.98
C SER A 80 18.63 -3.88 12.39
N PHE A 81 18.16 -5.06 11.95
CA PHE A 81 16.90 -5.67 12.34
C PHE A 81 17.15 -7.10 12.84
N ASN A 82 16.51 -7.51 13.93
CA ASN A 82 16.57 -8.88 14.44
C ASN A 82 15.26 -9.62 14.11
N GLU A 83 15.32 -10.53 13.15
CA GLU A 83 14.15 -11.30 12.67
C GLU A 83 13.45 -12.14 13.74
N ALA A 84 14.17 -12.59 14.77
CA ALA A 84 13.60 -13.44 15.80
C ALA A 84 12.86 -12.63 16.88
N SER A 85 13.36 -11.44 17.22
CA SER A 85 12.78 -10.61 18.29
C SER A 85 12.01 -9.39 17.79
N GLY A 86 12.19 -9.00 16.52
CA GLY A 86 11.67 -7.77 15.94
C GLY A 86 12.42 -6.51 16.36
N ILE A 87 13.54 -6.62 17.10
CA ILE A 87 14.28 -5.45 17.59
C ILE A 87 14.97 -4.77 16.42
N TYR A 88 14.86 -3.44 16.33
CA TYR A 88 15.46 -2.65 15.27
C TYR A 88 16.21 -1.42 15.78
N SER A 89 17.10 -0.89 14.93
CA SER A 89 17.85 0.33 15.23
C SER A 89 16.95 1.55 15.23
N LEU A 90 17.28 2.56 16.05
CA LEU A 90 16.53 3.82 16.10
C LEU A 90 16.41 4.45 14.71
N MET A 91 15.17 4.63 14.28
CA MET A 91 14.80 5.33 13.06
C MET A 91 14.43 6.78 13.39
N THR A 92 14.57 7.66 12.41
CA THR A 92 14.18 9.06 12.44
C THR A 92 13.12 9.36 11.39
N TYR A 93 12.50 10.54 11.48
CA TYR A 93 11.44 10.98 10.57
C TYR A 93 11.91 10.87 9.12
N GLY A 94 11.14 10.20 8.26
CA GLY A 94 11.44 10.00 6.84
C GLY A 94 12.28 8.76 6.53
N ASP A 95 12.87 8.11 7.54
CA ASP A 95 13.53 6.82 7.35
C ASP A 95 12.50 5.78 6.87
N ASN A 96 12.93 4.88 5.99
CA ASN A 96 12.09 3.84 5.43
C ASN A 96 12.71 2.45 5.63
N PHE A 97 11.98 1.42 5.23
CA PHE A 97 12.43 0.04 5.30
C PHE A 97 11.92 -0.76 4.11
N GLU A 98 12.69 -1.78 3.77
CA GLU A 98 12.39 -2.70 2.67
C GLU A 98 12.55 -4.12 3.19
N SER A 99 11.60 -5.00 2.88
CA SER A 99 11.74 -6.43 3.12
C SER A 99 11.89 -7.16 1.80
N LEU A 100 13.09 -7.67 1.53
CA LEU A 100 13.46 -8.31 0.27
C LEU A 100 13.10 -9.79 0.30
N VAL A 101 12.19 -10.22 -0.56
CA VAL A 101 11.76 -11.62 -0.66
C VAL A 101 12.67 -12.36 -1.62
N ASN A 102 13.43 -13.31 -1.09
CA ASN A 102 14.40 -14.10 -1.85
C ASN A 102 13.79 -15.38 -2.43
N GLY A 103 14.18 -15.69 -3.67
CA GLY A 103 13.93 -16.98 -4.32
C GLY A 103 14.94 -18.05 -3.89
N ASP A 104 14.83 -19.25 -4.45
CA ASP A 104 15.66 -20.41 -4.07
C ASP A 104 17.15 -20.25 -4.41
N GLU A 105 17.48 -19.43 -5.40
CA GLU A 105 18.85 -19.18 -5.85
C GLU A 105 19.42 -17.86 -5.27
N GLY A 106 18.72 -17.24 -4.32
CA GLY A 106 19.11 -15.97 -3.68
C GLY A 106 18.80 -14.73 -4.52
N GLN A 107 18.05 -14.87 -5.61
CA GLN A 107 17.54 -13.75 -6.40
C GLN A 107 16.42 -13.02 -5.64
N VAL A 108 16.40 -11.69 -5.70
CA VAL A 108 15.35 -10.90 -5.05
C VAL A 108 14.11 -10.85 -5.95
N MET A 109 13.07 -11.58 -5.57
CA MET A 109 11.85 -11.76 -6.34
C MET A 109 10.90 -10.58 -6.19
N ALA A 110 10.83 -10.03 -4.99
CA ALA A 110 10.00 -8.88 -4.68
C ALA A 110 10.62 -8.07 -3.54
N ARG A 111 10.18 -6.82 -3.46
CA ARG A 111 10.40 -5.95 -2.31
C ARG A 111 9.05 -5.62 -1.68
N ILE A 112 8.93 -5.84 -0.38
CA ILE A 112 7.76 -5.46 0.40
C ILE A 112 8.06 -4.15 1.14
N THR A 113 7.16 -3.19 1.03
CA THR A 113 7.26 -1.90 1.74
C THR A 113 5.96 -1.56 2.46
N GLY A 114 6.10 -0.75 3.51
CA GLY A 114 5.02 -0.12 4.24
C GLY A 114 5.03 1.40 4.05
N LYS A 115 4.49 2.13 5.03
CA LYS A 115 4.75 3.56 5.17
C LYS A 115 6.08 3.81 5.86
N ASP A 116 6.62 4.99 5.65
CA ASP A 116 7.87 5.43 6.27
C ASP A 116 7.66 5.70 7.76
N TRP A 117 8.75 5.73 8.51
CA TRP A 117 8.73 6.02 9.93
C TRP A 117 8.35 7.50 10.15
N PRO A 118 7.51 7.86 11.16
CA PRO A 118 7.02 7.05 12.29
C PRO A 118 5.66 6.38 12.06
N VAL A 119 5.17 6.32 10.82
CA VAL A 119 3.86 5.74 10.51
C VAL A 119 3.96 4.23 10.35
N GLY A 120 5.00 3.74 9.68
CA GLY A 120 5.26 2.31 9.50
C GLY A 120 6.46 1.83 10.29
N GLU A 121 6.42 0.56 10.71
CA GLU A 121 7.51 -0.12 11.39
C GLU A 121 8.11 -1.27 10.57
N PRO A 122 9.40 -1.61 10.76
CA PRO A 122 10.06 -2.74 10.13
C PRO A 122 9.41 -4.11 10.38
N SER A 123 8.59 -4.50 9.42
CA SER A 123 8.83 -5.62 8.49
C SER A 123 7.86 -5.50 7.31
N ALA A 124 7.08 -4.41 7.25
CA ALA A 124 5.99 -4.14 6.32
C ALA A 124 4.72 -4.97 6.54
N ILE A 125 4.79 -6.16 7.13
CA ILE A 125 3.63 -7.03 7.31
C ILE A 125 3.43 -7.37 8.79
N LYS A 126 2.22 -7.16 9.29
CA LYS A 126 1.78 -7.67 10.59
C LYS A 126 0.50 -8.47 10.48
N ILE A 127 0.27 -9.31 11.48
CA ILE A 127 -0.94 -10.11 11.63
C ILE A 127 -1.79 -9.51 12.73
N VAL A 128 -3.07 -9.26 12.44
CA VAL A 128 -4.07 -8.81 13.42
C VAL A 128 -5.08 -9.91 13.60
N THR A 129 -5.39 -10.25 14.84
CA THR A 129 -6.36 -11.30 15.20
C THR A 129 -7.37 -10.76 16.21
N GLY A 130 -8.64 -11.18 16.06
CA GLY A 130 -9.69 -10.87 17.03
C GLY A 130 -10.22 -9.43 17.01
N ASP A 131 -10.10 -8.72 15.90
CA ASP A 131 -10.73 -7.40 15.73
C ASP A 131 -12.24 -7.55 15.54
N SER A 132 -13.00 -7.31 16.61
CA SER A 132 -14.46 -7.41 16.62
C SER A 132 -15.14 -6.32 15.80
N GLU A 133 -14.53 -5.15 15.62
CA GLU A 133 -15.23 -3.97 15.10
C GLU A 133 -15.40 -3.98 13.56
N VAL A 134 -15.02 -5.07 12.91
CA VAL A 134 -15.27 -5.30 11.49
C VAL A 134 -16.77 -5.38 11.19
N SER A 135 -17.14 -4.94 9.99
CA SER A 135 -18.53 -4.87 9.53
C SER A 135 -18.74 -5.66 8.25
N HIS A 136 -20.01 -5.89 7.90
CA HIS A 136 -20.41 -6.52 6.63
C HIS A 136 -19.91 -7.98 6.46
N GLY A 137 -19.75 -8.71 7.57
CA GLY A 137 -19.23 -10.08 7.58
C GLY A 137 -17.74 -10.19 7.27
N LYS A 138 -17.00 -9.07 7.22
CA LYS A 138 -15.54 -9.11 7.02
C LYS A 138 -14.84 -9.93 8.11
N PRO A 139 -13.75 -10.64 7.77
CA PRO A 139 -12.99 -11.38 8.76
C PRO A 139 -12.44 -10.50 9.90
N GLN A 140 -12.54 -10.99 11.12
CA GLN A 140 -11.97 -10.36 12.33
C GLN A 140 -10.44 -10.48 12.40
N ASN A 141 -9.83 -11.22 11.48
CA ASN A 141 -8.39 -11.37 11.38
C ASN A 141 -7.95 -10.81 10.03
N CYS A 142 -6.75 -10.23 9.98
CA CYS A 142 -6.21 -9.72 8.74
C CYS A 142 -4.68 -9.81 8.68
N ILE A 143 -4.17 -9.86 7.45
CA ILE A 143 -2.78 -9.69 7.09
C ILE A 143 -2.65 -8.31 6.49
N ILE A 144 -1.90 -7.42 7.13
CA ILE A 144 -2.00 -5.98 6.93
C ILE A 144 -0.61 -5.32 6.99
N GLY A 145 -0.52 -4.10 6.49
CA GLY A 145 0.66 -3.24 6.65
C GLY A 145 0.98 -2.98 8.12
N SER A 146 2.27 -2.96 8.46
CA SER A 146 2.78 -2.63 9.80
C SER A 146 2.72 -1.12 10.07
N SER A 147 1.51 -0.55 10.07
CA SER A 147 1.27 0.89 10.25
C SER A 147 0.54 1.24 11.54
N PHE A 148 0.67 2.50 11.95
CA PHE A 148 0.05 3.11 13.13
C PHE A 148 -0.84 4.28 12.73
N LEU A 149 -1.83 4.58 13.56
CA LEU A 149 -2.76 5.67 13.31
C LEU A 149 -2.08 7.01 13.56
N SER A 150 -2.39 7.97 12.69
CA SER A 150 -2.06 9.37 12.94
C SER A 150 -2.99 9.99 13.98
N PRO A 151 -2.61 11.15 14.57
CA PRO A 151 -3.44 11.88 15.52
C PRO A 151 -4.87 12.14 15.04
N ASP A 152 -5.04 12.45 13.76
CA ASP A 152 -6.35 12.77 13.19
C ASP A 152 -7.26 11.54 13.03
N ASN A 153 -6.67 10.34 13.05
CA ASN A 153 -7.37 9.07 12.94
C ASN A 153 -7.50 8.34 14.28
N SER A 154 -7.04 8.94 15.38
CA SER A 154 -7.10 8.39 16.73
C SER A 154 -8.11 9.14 17.61
N GLU A 155 -8.84 8.40 18.43
CA GLU A 155 -9.68 8.99 19.47
C GLU A 155 -8.91 9.30 20.77
N ILE A 156 -7.63 8.92 20.81
CA ILE A 156 -6.77 9.00 21.99
C ILE A 156 -5.62 9.96 21.69
N GLU A 157 -5.62 11.12 22.36
CA GLU A 157 -4.73 12.26 22.09
C GLU A 157 -3.24 11.91 22.12
N ASP A 158 -2.84 10.90 22.90
CA ASP A 158 -1.45 10.46 23.07
C ASP A 158 -1.15 9.06 22.50
N ALA A 159 -2.08 8.45 21.77
CA ALA A 159 -1.93 7.12 21.19
C ALA A 159 -1.94 7.14 19.66
N ASN A 160 -0.81 7.54 19.07
CA ASN A 160 -0.68 7.83 17.64
C ASN A 160 0.54 7.11 17.04
N PHE A 161 1.36 7.80 16.26
CA PHE A 161 2.57 7.27 15.62
C PHE A 161 3.50 6.48 16.56
N LEU A 162 4.44 5.76 15.95
CA LEU A 162 5.40 4.89 16.63
C LEU A 162 6.24 5.56 17.73
N ASP A 163 6.47 6.86 17.63
CA ASP A 163 7.24 7.64 18.60
C ASP A 163 6.39 8.28 19.72
N SER A 164 5.07 8.05 19.69
CA SER A 164 4.16 8.46 20.77
C SER A 164 4.29 7.57 22.01
N ALA A 165 3.73 8.01 23.13
CA ALA A 165 3.78 7.26 24.38
C ALA A 165 2.96 5.95 24.33
N HIS A 166 1.92 5.92 23.50
CA HIS A 166 0.96 4.81 23.42
C HIS A 166 0.62 4.46 21.96
N PRO A 167 1.57 4.08 21.11
CA PRO A 167 1.33 4.00 19.66
C PRO A 167 0.11 3.15 19.31
N GLN A 168 -0.85 3.68 18.55
CA GLN A 168 -2.08 2.96 18.21
C GLN A 168 -1.95 2.24 16.87
N PRO A 169 -1.94 0.89 16.83
CA PRO A 169 -1.76 0.15 15.60
C PRO A 169 -2.98 0.26 14.69
N VAL A 170 -2.74 0.26 13.38
CA VAL A 170 -3.77 0.03 12.37
C VAL A 170 -4.26 -1.41 12.44
N ILE A 171 -5.58 -1.59 12.47
CA ILE A 171 -6.28 -2.88 12.57
C ILE A 171 -7.28 -3.09 11.42
N CYS A 172 -7.93 -4.26 11.39
CA CYS A 172 -8.81 -4.67 10.29
C CYS A 172 -9.99 -3.70 10.09
N SER A 173 -10.49 -3.11 11.18
CA SER A 173 -11.64 -2.20 11.26
C SER A 173 -11.28 -0.71 11.18
N SER A 174 -9.99 -0.31 11.19
CA SER A 174 -9.59 1.11 11.07
C SER A 174 -10.17 1.80 9.83
N SER A 175 -10.17 3.13 9.78
CA SER A 175 -10.78 3.92 8.70
C SER A 175 -10.06 3.75 7.34
N PHE A 176 -10.64 4.39 6.31
CA PHE A 176 -10.01 4.53 5.00
C PHE A 176 -8.75 5.40 5.10
N GLN A 177 -7.77 5.19 4.22
CA GLN A 177 -6.45 5.86 4.20
C GLN A 177 -5.55 5.69 5.44
N THR A 178 -5.87 4.81 6.41
CA THR A 178 -4.95 4.48 7.52
C THR A 178 -3.81 3.53 7.11
N HIS A 179 -3.41 3.54 5.84
CA HIS A 179 -2.26 2.78 5.32
C HIS A 179 -2.24 1.26 5.61
N LYS A 180 -3.43 0.65 5.65
CA LYS A 180 -3.61 -0.81 5.86
C LYS A 180 -2.86 -1.70 4.86
N ARG A 181 -2.58 -1.22 3.66
CA ARG A 181 -2.08 -2.08 2.58
C ARG A 181 -0.56 -2.08 2.60
N PHE A 182 0.06 -3.25 2.74
CA PHE A 182 1.46 -3.42 2.38
C PHE A 182 1.59 -3.46 0.84
N LYS A 183 2.72 -2.99 0.32
CA LYS A 183 3.02 -2.97 -1.11
C LYS A 183 3.97 -4.10 -1.46
N VAL A 184 3.68 -4.86 -2.52
CA VAL A 184 4.55 -5.91 -3.07
C VAL A 184 5.07 -5.44 -4.43
N ALA A 185 6.25 -4.85 -4.44
CA ALA A 185 6.93 -4.51 -5.69
C ALA A 185 7.54 -5.77 -6.31
N MET A 186 6.91 -6.30 -7.35
CA MET A 186 7.39 -7.47 -8.10
C MET A 186 8.60 -7.05 -8.93
N LEU A 187 9.77 -7.66 -8.71
CA LEU A 187 11.05 -7.22 -9.30
C LEU A 187 11.42 -8.01 -10.57
N PRO A 188 12.45 -7.60 -11.35
CA PRO A 188 12.77 -8.24 -12.62
C PRO A 188 13.01 -9.75 -12.56
N ALA A 189 13.59 -10.26 -11.46
CA ALA A 189 13.81 -11.70 -11.26
C ALA A 189 12.51 -12.52 -11.29
N SER A 190 11.35 -11.91 -11.01
CA SER A 190 10.05 -12.58 -11.09
C SER A 190 9.59 -12.88 -12.52
N VAL A 191 10.23 -12.28 -13.54
CA VAL A 191 9.90 -12.50 -14.96
C VAL A 191 11.16 -12.69 -15.82
N GLU A 192 12.30 -12.92 -15.18
CA GLU A 192 13.55 -13.15 -15.88
C GLU A 192 13.41 -14.40 -16.78
N ASP A 193 13.87 -14.27 -18.01
CA ASP A 193 13.73 -15.30 -19.07
C ASP A 193 12.29 -15.65 -19.49
N ILE A 194 11.28 -14.85 -19.10
CA ILE A 194 9.88 -15.03 -19.51
C ILE A 194 9.48 -13.95 -20.52
N ASP A 195 9.15 -14.38 -21.74
CA ASP A 195 8.69 -13.47 -22.80
C ASP A 195 7.16 -13.31 -22.85
N GLU A 196 6.41 -14.34 -22.46
CA GLU A 196 4.96 -14.34 -22.33
C GLU A 196 4.49 -15.38 -21.31
N GLY A 197 3.36 -15.13 -20.63
CA GLY A 197 2.73 -16.08 -19.72
C GLY A 197 3.20 -15.96 -18.26
N ASP A 198 3.07 -17.04 -17.50
CA ASP A 198 3.35 -17.04 -16.06
C ASP A 198 4.83 -16.77 -15.76
N GLY A 199 5.07 -15.80 -14.88
CA GLY A 199 6.37 -15.55 -14.28
C GLY A 199 6.76 -16.59 -13.23
N HIS A 200 7.87 -16.31 -12.56
CA HIS A 200 8.33 -17.05 -11.39
C HIS A 200 7.55 -16.64 -10.13
N GLY A 201 7.39 -17.57 -9.19
CA GLY A 201 6.64 -17.33 -7.95
C GLY A 201 7.39 -16.45 -6.95
N ILE A 202 6.68 -15.47 -6.39
CA ILE A 202 7.08 -14.70 -5.20
C ILE A 202 6.40 -15.33 -3.98
N ASP A 203 7.17 -15.89 -3.07
CA ASP A 203 6.65 -16.68 -1.95
C ASP A 203 6.67 -15.90 -0.63
N LEU A 204 5.48 -15.55 -0.15
CA LEU A 204 5.26 -15.00 1.19
C LEU A 204 4.87 -16.14 2.13
N VAL A 205 5.74 -16.49 3.07
CA VAL A 205 5.56 -17.64 3.96
C VAL A 205 4.98 -17.18 5.31
N PHE A 206 3.98 -17.88 5.82
CA PHE A 206 3.33 -17.56 7.09
C PHE A 206 3.42 -18.74 8.04
N ASN A 207 3.78 -18.47 9.30
CA ASN A 207 3.75 -19.47 10.35
C ASN A 207 2.31 -19.63 10.87
N VAL A 208 1.92 -20.88 11.11
CA VAL A 208 0.58 -21.23 11.57
C VAL A 208 0.69 -22.20 12.74
N GLN A 209 -0.14 -21.96 13.76
CA GLN A 209 -0.21 -22.79 14.95
C GLN A 209 -1.60 -23.43 15.04
N ASP A 210 -1.63 -24.75 15.21
CA ASP A 210 -2.90 -25.44 15.44
C ASP A 210 -3.51 -25.01 16.77
N GLU A 211 -4.80 -24.70 16.77
CA GLU A 211 -5.55 -24.47 18.00
C GLU A 211 -6.28 -25.74 18.44
N VAL A 212 -6.46 -25.91 19.74
CA VAL A 212 -7.19 -27.07 20.28
C VAL A 212 -8.66 -26.95 19.89
N VAL A 213 -9.11 -27.78 18.94
CA VAL A 213 -10.53 -27.83 18.53
C VAL A 213 -11.34 -28.57 19.59
N ASP A 214 -12.49 -28.01 19.97
CA ASP A 214 -13.52 -28.83 20.61
C ASP A 214 -14.06 -29.84 19.60
N ILE A 215 -14.14 -31.11 20.00
CA ILE A 215 -14.19 -32.30 19.13
C ILE A 215 -15.49 -32.40 18.29
N GLU A 216 -16.42 -31.45 18.47
CA GLU A 216 -17.75 -31.43 17.84
C GLU A 216 -17.85 -30.48 16.63
N ALA A 217 -16.84 -29.67 16.32
CA ALA A 217 -16.87 -28.76 15.16
C ALA A 217 -16.42 -29.45 13.85
N GLU A 218 -17.35 -29.63 12.91
CA GLU A 218 -17.04 -30.01 11.53
C GLU A 218 -16.33 -28.84 10.82
N ILE A 219 -15.02 -28.96 10.58
CA ILE A 219 -14.17 -28.02 9.84
C ILE A 219 -14.15 -26.61 10.47
N ALA A 220 -13.20 -26.38 11.38
CA ALA A 220 -12.90 -25.04 11.86
C ALA A 220 -11.88 -24.37 10.91
N LEU A 221 -12.29 -23.27 10.28
CA LEU A 221 -11.43 -22.40 9.46
C LEU A 221 -11.42 -21.01 10.07
N ARG A 222 -10.22 -20.43 10.15
CA ARG A 222 -10.01 -19.03 10.51
C ARG A 222 -9.82 -18.22 9.23
N SER A 223 -10.65 -17.20 9.07
CA SER A 223 -10.58 -16.32 7.90
C SER A 223 -9.67 -15.11 8.19
N TYR A 224 -8.81 -14.77 7.23
CA TYR A 224 -7.93 -13.61 7.24
C TYR A 224 -8.18 -12.77 5.99
N GLN A 225 -8.59 -11.52 6.16
CA GLN A 225 -8.61 -10.57 5.05
C GLN A 225 -7.19 -10.10 4.75
N VAL A 226 -6.79 -10.08 3.49
CA VAL A 226 -5.47 -9.56 3.09
C VAL A 226 -5.62 -8.15 2.55
N PHE A 227 -4.88 -7.21 3.14
CA PHE A 227 -4.78 -5.84 2.66
C PHE A 227 -3.43 -5.65 1.98
N SER A 228 -3.40 -5.73 0.66
CA SER A 228 -2.17 -5.53 -0.11
C SER A 228 -2.38 -4.75 -1.40
N LYS A 229 -1.28 -4.20 -1.90
CA LYS A 229 -1.13 -3.74 -3.30
C LYS A 229 0.01 -4.55 -3.92
N ILE A 230 -0.13 -4.90 -5.19
CA ILE A 230 0.97 -5.46 -5.98
C ILE A 230 1.38 -4.40 -7.01
N ASN A 231 2.69 -4.23 -7.20
CA ASN A 231 3.26 -3.17 -8.04
C ASN A 231 4.15 -3.78 -9.12
N ASN A 232 4.02 -3.29 -10.36
CA ASN A 232 4.80 -3.82 -11.46
C ASN A 232 6.18 -3.13 -11.59
N TYR A 233 7.16 -3.65 -10.88
CA TYR A 233 8.58 -3.28 -11.00
C TYR A 233 9.38 -4.31 -11.81
N THR A 234 8.70 -5.19 -12.53
CA THR A 234 9.31 -6.33 -13.24
C THR A 234 10.13 -5.90 -14.45
N GLY A 235 9.93 -4.66 -14.91
CA GLY A 235 10.52 -4.16 -16.14
C GLY A 235 9.81 -4.66 -17.41
N ARG A 236 8.72 -5.43 -17.29
CA ARG A 236 7.89 -5.90 -18.40
C ARG A 236 6.42 -5.53 -18.21
N ARG A 237 5.66 -5.38 -19.29
CA ARG A 237 4.20 -5.28 -19.22
C ARG A 237 3.60 -6.58 -18.72
N LEU A 238 2.57 -6.46 -17.89
CA LEU A 238 1.82 -7.60 -17.38
C LEU A 238 0.40 -7.59 -17.94
N SER A 239 -0.11 -8.76 -18.27
CA SER A 239 -1.51 -8.96 -18.66
C SER A 239 -2.38 -9.38 -17.47
N GLY A 240 -1.81 -9.50 -16.27
CA GLY A 240 -2.51 -9.88 -15.05
C GLY A 240 -1.58 -10.47 -13.99
N TYR A 241 -2.17 -11.18 -13.03
CA TYR A 241 -1.47 -11.86 -11.95
C TYR A 241 -2.21 -13.12 -11.50
N LYS A 242 -1.54 -13.94 -10.68
CA LYS A 242 -2.13 -15.04 -9.90
C LYS A 242 -1.71 -14.95 -8.44
N VAL A 243 -2.58 -15.42 -7.56
CA VAL A 243 -2.32 -15.71 -6.14
C VAL A 243 -2.60 -17.17 -5.94
N ILE A 244 -1.67 -17.93 -5.36
CA ILE A 244 -1.82 -19.35 -5.08
C ILE A 244 -1.46 -19.62 -3.61
N VAL A 245 -2.24 -20.44 -2.90
CA VAL A 245 -1.88 -20.91 -1.56
C VAL A 245 -1.46 -22.37 -1.57
N GLY A 246 -0.47 -22.70 -0.74
CA GLY A 246 0.10 -24.04 -0.68
C GLY A 246 1.15 -24.18 0.41
N THR A 247 2.01 -25.18 0.26
CA THR A 247 3.14 -25.44 1.18
C THR A 247 4.44 -25.53 0.41
N GLY A 248 5.57 -25.24 1.07
CA GLY A 248 6.89 -25.18 0.43
C GLY A 248 7.15 -23.83 -0.26
N ARG A 249 8.32 -23.69 -0.88
CA ARG A 249 8.76 -22.48 -1.59
C ARG A 249 9.55 -22.83 -2.84
N GLY A 250 9.71 -21.85 -3.72
CA GLY A 250 10.38 -21.93 -5.01
C GLY A 250 10.02 -23.19 -5.79
N GLY A 251 11.00 -24.01 -6.15
CA GLY A 251 10.80 -25.25 -6.91
C GLY A 251 10.07 -26.36 -6.14
N GLU A 252 10.06 -26.30 -4.80
CA GLU A 252 9.42 -27.29 -3.93
C GLU A 252 7.97 -26.91 -3.54
N PHE A 253 7.51 -25.73 -3.92
CA PHE A 253 6.14 -25.30 -3.66
C PHE A 253 5.13 -26.21 -4.33
N LYS A 254 4.08 -26.55 -3.58
CA LYS A 254 2.91 -27.28 -4.08
C LYS A 254 1.67 -26.61 -3.55
N SER A 255 0.71 -26.38 -4.43
CA SER A 255 -0.58 -25.80 -4.08
C SER A 255 -1.38 -26.67 -3.11
N ALA A 256 -2.36 -26.07 -2.43
CA ALA A 256 -3.19 -26.77 -1.46
C ALA A 256 -3.99 -27.93 -2.10
N SER A 257 -4.42 -27.81 -3.35
CA SER A 257 -5.11 -28.87 -4.09
C SER A 257 -4.17 -29.99 -4.53
N GLU A 258 -2.93 -29.68 -4.95
CA GLU A 258 -1.91 -30.70 -5.29
C GLU A 258 -1.50 -31.54 -4.07
N THR A 259 -1.51 -30.94 -2.89
CA THR A 259 -1.18 -31.60 -1.62
C THR A 259 -2.38 -32.21 -0.90
N GLY A 260 -3.60 -31.99 -1.41
CA GLY A 260 -4.82 -32.54 -0.84
C GLY A 260 -5.25 -31.89 0.48
N ILE A 261 -4.85 -30.63 0.75
CA ILE A 261 -5.19 -29.88 1.97
C ILE A 261 -6.15 -28.70 1.71
N SER A 262 -6.77 -28.62 0.53
CA SER A 262 -7.72 -27.55 0.15
C SER A 262 -8.88 -27.38 1.13
N ASN A 263 -9.25 -28.43 1.88
CA ASN A 263 -10.26 -28.38 2.93
C ASN A 263 -9.84 -27.58 4.18
N VAL A 264 -8.53 -27.34 4.37
CA VAL A 264 -7.97 -26.58 5.50
C VAL A 264 -7.14 -25.38 5.07
N LEU A 265 -6.89 -25.19 3.78
CA LEU A 265 -6.20 -24.02 3.23
C LEU A 265 -6.77 -23.64 1.88
N HIS A 266 -7.45 -22.50 1.79
CA HIS A 266 -7.98 -21.99 0.53
C HIS A 266 -8.18 -20.47 0.55
N LEU A 267 -8.32 -19.91 -0.65
CA LEU A 267 -8.61 -18.53 -0.98
C LEU A 267 -10.11 -18.31 -1.19
N SER A 268 -10.57 -17.10 -0.94
CA SER A 268 -11.91 -16.65 -1.30
C SER A 268 -11.93 -15.19 -1.77
N LEU A 269 -12.76 -14.91 -2.76
CA LEU A 269 -13.12 -13.56 -3.21
C LEU A 269 -14.27 -12.94 -2.39
N GLY A 270 -14.69 -13.56 -1.29
CA GLY A 270 -15.75 -13.07 -0.42
C GLY A 270 -17.16 -13.11 -1.03
N LYS A 271 -17.33 -13.84 -2.14
CA LYS A 271 -18.62 -13.97 -2.84
C LYS A 271 -19.59 -14.80 -2.02
N GLY A 272 -20.75 -14.22 -1.69
CA GLY A 272 -21.76 -14.89 -0.88
C GLY A 272 -21.42 -15.09 0.60
N GLU A 273 -20.37 -14.41 1.09
CA GLU A 273 -19.88 -14.56 2.47
C GLU A 273 -20.27 -13.40 3.39
N GLY A 274 -21.00 -12.42 2.87
CA GLY A 274 -21.41 -11.21 3.57
C GLY A 274 -22.51 -11.44 4.61
N ALA A 275 -22.64 -10.44 5.47
CA ALA A 275 -23.62 -10.41 6.55
C ALA A 275 -24.11 -9.00 6.79
N SER A 276 -25.38 -8.88 7.20
CA SER A 276 -26.00 -7.63 7.64
C SER A 276 -26.07 -7.53 9.17
N GLY A 277 -26.35 -6.33 9.67
CA GLY A 277 -26.41 -6.04 11.10
C GLY A 277 -25.09 -5.49 11.67
N GLY A 278 -25.15 -5.03 12.92
CA GLY A 278 -23.95 -4.57 13.65
C GLY A 278 -23.18 -5.74 14.27
N HIS A 279 -21.99 -5.46 14.80
CA HIS A 279 -21.10 -6.46 15.41
C HIS A 279 -21.85 -7.47 16.31
N ASP A 280 -22.72 -7.02 17.22
CA ASP A 280 -23.41 -7.93 18.16
C ASP A 280 -24.56 -8.75 17.55
N LYS A 281 -24.89 -8.51 16.28
CA LYS A 281 -26.04 -9.09 15.57
C LYS A 281 -25.72 -9.31 14.08
N LEU A 282 -24.54 -9.88 13.79
CA LEU A 282 -24.22 -10.32 12.44
C LEU A 282 -25.23 -11.41 12.01
N VAL A 283 -25.94 -11.13 10.92
CA VAL A 283 -26.87 -12.04 10.26
C VAL A 283 -26.38 -12.24 8.84
N TYR A 284 -25.83 -13.42 8.58
CA TYR A 284 -25.41 -13.79 7.23
C TYR A 284 -26.60 -13.71 6.28
N ASP A 285 -26.42 -12.98 5.19
CA ASP A 285 -27.46 -12.71 4.20
C ASP A 285 -27.04 -13.17 2.79
N GLY A 286 -25.83 -13.69 2.65
CA GLY A 286 -25.29 -14.18 1.38
C GLY A 286 -24.95 -13.07 0.40
N SER A 287 -24.80 -11.82 0.86
CA SER A 287 -24.21 -10.75 0.04
C SER A 287 -22.73 -11.02 -0.21
N ASP A 288 -22.10 -10.27 -1.12
CA ASP A 288 -20.65 -10.31 -1.27
C ASP A 288 -19.99 -9.41 -0.21
N ILE A 289 -18.82 -9.82 0.28
CA ILE A 289 -18.00 -9.00 1.21
C ILE A 289 -17.34 -7.84 0.46
N PHE A 290 -16.90 -8.11 -0.77
CA PHE A 290 -16.29 -7.13 -1.66
C PHE A 290 -17.20 -6.88 -2.86
N GLU A 291 -17.25 -5.65 -3.33
CA GLU A 291 -17.91 -5.33 -4.59
C GLU A 291 -17.13 -5.99 -5.75
N SER A 292 -17.84 -6.57 -6.72
CA SER A 292 -17.24 -7.40 -7.77
C SER A 292 -16.23 -6.66 -8.65
N ASP A 293 -16.43 -5.36 -8.82
CA ASP A 293 -15.57 -4.45 -9.57
C ASP A 293 -14.45 -3.83 -8.72
N LYS A 294 -14.31 -4.21 -7.45
CA LYS A 294 -13.27 -3.71 -6.52
C LYS A 294 -12.32 -4.80 -6.03
N LEU A 295 -12.23 -5.92 -6.74
CA LEU A 295 -11.38 -7.05 -6.34
C LEU A 295 -9.90 -6.87 -6.73
N ALA A 296 -9.63 -6.24 -7.88
CA ALA A 296 -8.29 -5.99 -8.38
C ALA A 296 -8.27 -4.69 -9.21
N THR A 297 -8.00 -3.55 -8.58
CA THR A 297 -8.18 -2.23 -9.20
C THR A 297 -6.99 -1.32 -9.01
N PHE A 298 -6.76 -0.43 -9.97
CA PHE A 298 -5.87 0.71 -9.80
C PHE A 298 -6.49 1.74 -8.84
N SER A 299 -5.74 2.81 -8.55
CA SER A 299 -6.18 3.88 -7.65
C SER A 299 -7.49 4.53 -8.12
N HIS A 300 -8.48 4.62 -7.23
CA HIS A 300 -9.79 5.18 -7.55
C HIS A 300 -9.73 6.69 -7.89
N GLY A 301 -8.77 7.41 -7.30
CA GLY A 301 -8.50 8.82 -7.66
C GLY A 301 -7.99 8.99 -9.09
N LEU A 302 -7.49 7.92 -9.72
CA LEU A 302 -7.11 7.91 -11.13
C LEU A 302 -8.20 7.34 -12.03
N PHE A 303 -8.96 6.34 -11.55
CA PHE A 303 -9.95 5.60 -12.32
C PHE A 303 -11.17 5.25 -11.46
N GLY A 304 -12.29 5.94 -11.66
CA GLY A 304 -13.52 5.68 -10.90
C GLY A 304 -14.47 6.87 -10.85
N ALA A 305 -15.75 6.60 -10.56
CA ALA A 305 -16.77 7.63 -10.40
C ALA A 305 -16.72 8.19 -8.96
N PRO A 306 -17.22 9.43 -8.71
CA PRO A 306 -17.29 9.98 -7.37
C PRO A 306 -17.96 9.03 -6.38
N ASP A 307 -17.38 8.94 -5.19
CA ASP A 307 -17.93 8.21 -4.06
C ASP A 307 -17.75 9.02 -2.76
N LYS A 308 -17.88 8.36 -1.61
CA LYS A 308 -17.72 9.01 -0.29
C LYS A 308 -16.27 9.42 0.03
N HIS A 309 -15.29 8.87 -0.70
CA HIS A 309 -13.86 9.09 -0.49
C HIS A 309 -13.24 9.95 -1.59
N PHE A 310 -13.75 9.87 -2.81
CA PHE A 310 -13.32 10.68 -3.95
C PHE A 310 -14.50 11.49 -4.47
N THR A 311 -14.44 12.83 -4.35
CA THR A 311 -15.60 13.69 -4.69
C THR A 311 -15.70 14.06 -6.18
N SER A 312 -14.68 13.72 -6.97
CA SER A 312 -14.61 13.91 -8.43
C SER A 312 -14.44 12.57 -9.16
N ASN A 313 -14.61 12.57 -10.48
CA ASN A 313 -14.19 11.41 -11.28
C ASN A 313 -12.68 11.24 -11.17
N GLY A 314 -12.22 10.01 -11.42
CA GLY A 314 -10.81 9.68 -11.54
C GLY A 314 -10.15 10.51 -12.64
N PHE A 315 -8.90 10.89 -12.42
CA PHE A 315 -8.18 11.79 -13.32
C PHE A 315 -8.15 11.33 -14.78
N PHE A 316 -8.10 10.01 -15.03
CA PHE A 316 -8.03 9.42 -16.37
C PHE A 316 -9.35 8.82 -16.87
N ASP A 317 -10.24 8.40 -15.99
CA ASP A 317 -11.55 7.84 -16.36
C ASP A 317 -12.52 7.87 -15.18
N MET A 318 -13.81 8.00 -15.48
CA MET A 318 -14.89 7.74 -14.53
C MET A 318 -15.14 6.24 -14.29
N ARG A 319 -14.59 5.37 -15.14
CA ARG A 319 -14.67 3.91 -15.00
C ARG A 319 -13.50 3.39 -14.19
N ILE A 320 -13.73 2.32 -13.45
CA ILE A 320 -12.68 1.62 -12.70
C ILE A 320 -11.76 0.90 -13.69
N ALA A 321 -10.45 1.02 -13.47
CA ALA A 321 -9.42 0.28 -14.20
C ALA A 321 -8.84 -0.84 -13.34
N GLY A 322 -8.43 -1.95 -13.96
CA GLY A 322 -7.90 -3.12 -13.26
C GLY A 322 -8.20 -4.42 -14.00
N PHE A 323 -8.48 -5.48 -13.25
CA PHE A 323 -8.74 -6.80 -13.82
C PHE A 323 -9.99 -7.45 -13.22
N ASP A 324 -10.77 -8.10 -14.07
CA ASP A 324 -11.70 -9.14 -13.64
C ASP A 324 -10.93 -10.31 -13.05
N VAL A 325 -11.37 -10.80 -11.90
CA VAL A 325 -10.74 -11.92 -11.20
C VAL A 325 -11.67 -13.09 -10.98
N GLN A 326 -11.10 -14.28 -11.07
CA GLN A 326 -11.75 -15.54 -10.76
C GLN A 326 -10.94 -16.31 -9.72
N GLN A 327 -11.59 -17.28 -9.09
CA GLN A 327 -10.97 -18.24 -8.19
C GLN A 327 -11.12 -19.65 -8.75
N GLY A 328 -10.15 -20.52 -8.47
CA GLY A 328 -10.09 -21.88 -9.00
C GLY A 328 -9.06 -22.74 -8.27
N CYS A 329 -8.75 -23.90 -8.84
CA CYS A 329 -7.81 -24.86 -8.25
C CYS A 329 -6.69 -25.17 -9.24
N VAL A 330 -5.43 -25.18 -8.80
CA VAL A 330 -4.26 -25.47 -9.66
C VAL A 330 -4.34 -26.87 -10.27
N SER A 331 -4.65 -27.88 -9.45
CA SER A 331 -4.55 -29.29 -9.86
C SER A 331 -5.70 -29.79 -10.74
N THR A 332 -6.70 -28.96 -11.04
CA THR A 332 -7.91 -29.39 -11.76
C THR A 332 -8.45 -28.30 -12.71
N ALA A 333 -9.31 -28.65 -13.66
CA ALA A 333 -9.96 -27.64 -14.51
C ALA A 333 -10.77 -26.63 -13.65
N ILE A 334 -11.03 -25.43 -14.17
CA ILE A 334 -11.70 -24.28 -13.50
C ILE A 334 -12.97 -24.66 -12.69
N ASP A 335 -13.65 -25.77 -13.03
CA ASP A 335 -14.89 -26.24 -12.39
C ASP A 335 -14.72 -27.36 -11.32
N ALA A 336 -13.51 -27.62 -10.81
CA ALA A 336 -13.25 -28.83 -10.00
C ALA A 336 -12.78 -28.57 -8.56
N CYS A 337 -12.81 -27.32 -8.08
CA CYS A 337 -12.69 -27.08 -6.64
C CYS A 337 -13.87 -27.69 -5.89
N ALA A 338 -13.60 -28.30 -4.73
CA ALA A 338 -14.65 -28.79 -3.87
C ALA A 338 -15.49 -27.62 -3.35
N GLY A 339 -16.81 -27.70 -3.59
CA GLY A 339 -17.79 -26.89 -2.88
C GLY A 339 -18.07 -27.50 -1.51
N TYR A 340 -18.33 -26.66 -0.52
CA TYR A 340 -18.86 -27.09 0.77
C TYR A 340 -19.99 -26.15 1.21
N PRO A 341 -21.00 -26.65 1.95
CA PRO A 341 -22.08 -25.81 2.44
C PRO A 341 -21.52 -24.66 3.26
N ASN A 342 -22.00 -23.43 3.04
CA ASN A 342 -21.69 -22.34 3.95
C ASN A 342 -22.43 -22.58 5.28
N PRO A 343 -21.74 -22.96 6.37
CA PRO A 343 -22.40 -23.28 7.63
C PRO A 343 -23.04 -22.03 8.27
N MET A 344 -22.69 -20.85 7.77
CA MET A 344 -23.21 -19.58 8.27
C MET A 344 -24.56 -19.20 7.65
N THR A 345 -25.05 -19.95 6.66
CA THR A 345 -26.34 -19.67 5.99
C THR A 345 -27.37 -20.77 6.24
N ASP A 346 -28.61 -20.37 6.51
CA ASP A 346 -29.73 -21.32 6.65
C ASP A 346 -29.98 -22.03 5.30
N GLY A 347 -29.63 -23.31 5.23
CA GLY A 347 -29.78 -24.15 4.03
C GLY A 347 -28.50 -24.35 3.20
N GLY A 348 -27.35 -23.83 3.65
CA GLY A 348 -26.03 -24.14 3.06
C GLY A 348 -25.76 -23.50 1.70
N LEU A 349 -26.55 -22.50 1.30
CA LEU A 349 -26.38 -21.73 0.08
C LEU A 349 -26.11 -20.25 0.40
N PRO A 350 -25.15 -19.61 -0.27
CA PRO A 350 -24.30 -20.15 -1.33
C PRO A 350 -23.23 -21.13 -0.81
N GLU A 351 -22.83 -22.09 -1.64
CA GLU A 351 -21.71 -22.99 -1.31
C GLU A 351 -20.39 -22.21 -1.35
N LEU A 352 -19.54 -22.45 -0.36
CA LEU A 352 -18.18 -21.95 -0.32
C LEU A 352 -17.30 -22.84 -1.21
N MET A 353 -16.35 -22.23 -1.90
CA MET A 353 -15.43 -22.94 -2.78
C MET A 353 -14.05 -23.01 -2.12
N ALA A 354 -13.50 -24.23 -2.01
CA ALA A 354 -12.16 -24.48 -1.50
C ALA A 354 -11.10 -24.24 -2.61
N SER A 355 -11.06 -23.03 -3.17
CA SER A 355 -10.11 -22.64 -4.22
C SER A 355 -8.71 -22.37 -3.67
N ASP A 356 -7.66 -22.82 -4.34
CA ASP A 356 -6.29 -22.50 -3.94
C ASP A 356 -5.61 -21.49 -4.86
N MET A 357 -6.33 -20.99 -5.88
CA MET A 357 -5.86 -19.98 -6.82
C MET A 357 -6.89 -18.86 -6.97
N ILE A 358 -6.40 -17.61 -7.04
CA ILE A 358 -7.08 -16.45 -7.61
C ILE A 358 -6.26 -15.99 -8.82
N TYR A 359 -6.90 -15.61 -9.92
CA TYR A 359 -6.20 -15.16 -11.12
C TYR A 359 -6.98 -14.10 -11.89
N SER A 360 -6.25 -13.19 -12.53
CA SER A 360 -6.81 -12.24 -13.49
C SER A 360 -7.31 -12.95 -14.74
N THR A 361 -8.42 -12.47 -15.30
CA THR A 361 -9.03 -13.05 -16.50
C THR A 361 -9.06 -12.08 -17.67
N ALA A 362 -9.71 -10.93 -17.50
CA ALA A 362 -9.75 -9.85 -18.48
C ALA A 362 -9.41 -8.53 -17.80
N ALA A 363 -8.91 -7.58 -18.58
CA ALA A 363 -8.81 -6.20 -18.15
C ALA A 363 -10.21 -5.57 -18.05
N LEU A 364 -10.42 -4.72 -17.05
CA LEU A 364 -11.66 -3.94 -16.92
C LEU A 364 -11.72 -2.85 -17.99
N ASP A 365 -12.90 -2.69 -18.59
CA ASP A 365 -13.16 -1.67 -19.62
C ASP A 365 -12.96 -0.25 -19.06
N SER A 366 -11.85 0.36 -19.42
CA SER A 366 -11.44 1.69 -18.98
C SER A 366 -10.41 2.27 -19.95
N HIS A 367 -10.20 3.57 -19.87
CA HIS A 367 -9.14 4.29 -20.56
C HIS A 367 -7.72 3.86 -20.18
N TYR A 368 -7.54 3.05 -19.14
CA TYR A 368 -6.24 2.43 -18.90
C TYR A 368 -5.89 1.46 -20.04
N HIS A 369 -6.83 0.58 -20.39
CA HIS A 369 -6.61 -0.52 -21.34
C HIS A 369 -7.10 -0.20 -22.75
N GLU A 370 -8.02 0.76 -22.89
CA GLU A 370 -8.60 1.15 -24.18
C GLU A 370 -7.64 2.01 -25.01
N THR A 371 -7.37 1.56 -26.22
CA THR A 371 -6.56 2.29 -27.20
C THR A 371 -7.39 3.12 -28.19
N LEU A 372 -8.71 3.20 -28.03
CA LEU A 372 -9.63 3.73 -29.06
C LEU A 372 -10.58 4.86 -28.58
N GLY A 373 -10.19 5.63 -27.56
CA GLY A 373 -10.99 6.71 -26.95
C GLY A 373 -10.72 8.14 -27.49
N ILE A 374 -11.31 9.16 -26.86
CA ILE A 374 -11.35 10.61 -27.23
C ILE A 374 -9.97 11.22 -27.57
N ILE A 375 -8.91 10.65 -27.00
CA ILE A 375 -7.55 10.69 -27.54
C ILE A 375 -7.28 9.30 -28.10
N GLU A 376 -7.06 9.18 -29.41
CA GLU A 376 -6.70 7.92 -30.04
C GLU A 376 -5.47 7.35 -29.30
N GLY A 377 -5.66 6.20 -28.62
CA GLY A 377 -4.65 5.58 -27.77
C GLY A 377 -4.40 6.32 -26.45
N LEU A 378 -5.30 6.24 -25.45
CA LEU A 378 -4.87 6.55 -24.09
C LEU A 378 -3.72 5.59 -23.75
N PRO A 379 -2.52 6.12 -23.44
CA PRO A 379 -1.32 5.42 -23.91
C PRO A 379 -0.76 4.38 -22.93
N PHE A 380 -1.51 4.05 -21.86
CA PHE A 380 -1.10 3.05 -20.88
C PHE A 380 -1.12 1.64 -21.48
N GLY A 381 -2.26 1.14 -21.96
CA GLY A 381 -2.39 -0.19 -22.56
C GLY A 381 -2.46 -1.31 -21.52
N GLU A 382 -1.63 -2.35 -21.65
CA GLU A 382 -1.54 -3.38 -20.61
C GLU A 382 -0.81 -2.87 -19.36
N TRP A 383 -0.82 -3.59 -18.25
CA TRP A 383 -0.30 -3.09 -16.97
C TRP A 383 1.16 -2.69 -17.08
N LEU A 384 1.43 -1.40 -16.89
CA LEU A 384 2.73 -0.78 -17.13
C LEU A 384 3.79 -1.24 -16.14
N PRO A 385 5.04 -1.45 -16.58
CA PRO A 385 6.19 -1.55 -15.69
C PRO A 385 6.67 -0.16 -15.24
N SER A 386 7.30 -0.10 -14.07
CA SER A 386 7.82 1.14 -13.49
C SER A 386 8.74 1.94 -14.41
N LYS A 387 9.55 1.28 -15.24
CA LYS A 387 10.41 1.97 -16.24
C LYS A 387 9.63 2.83 -17.24
N TRP A 388 8.30 2.67 -17.34
CA TRP A 388 7.41 3.38 -18.24
C TRP A 388 6.36 4.22 -17.50
N GLN A 389 6.50 4.44 -16.20
CA GLN A 389 5.60 5.32 -15.47
C GLN A 389 5.62 6.75 -16.07
N PRO A 390 4.46 7.41 -16.20
CA PRO A 390 4.37 8.76 -16.72
C PRO A 390 4.83 9.79 -15.68
N SER A 391 5.40 10.90 -16.15
CA SER A 391 5.69 12.07 -15.31
C SER A 391 4.45 12.95 -15.14
N ALA A 392 4.37 13.63 -14.01
CA ALA A 392 3.22 14.43 -13.60
C ALA A 392 3.60 15.66 -12.78
N VAL A 393 2.66 16.60 -12.71
CA VAL A 393 2.62 17.71 -11.75
C VAL A 393 1.60 17.37 -10.68
N PHE A 394 2.01 17.45 -9.42
CA PHE A 394 1.17 17.27 -8.26
C PHE A 394 1.03 18.59 -7.47
N PHE A 395 -0.12 18.78 -6.83
CA PHE A 395 -0.41 19.90 -5.94
C PHE A 395 -0.70 19.38 -4.55
N ASP A 396 0.11 19.80 -3.60
CA ASP A 396 -0.06 19.57 -2.18
C ASP A 396 -0.85 20.75 -1.58
N ASP A 397 -2.09 20.52 -1.19
CA ASP A 397 -3.01 21.59 -0.80
C ASP A 397 -2.87 22.03 0.66
N ASP A 398 -2.28 21.20 1.52
CA ASP A 398 -2.18 21.43 2.95
C ASP A 398 -0.78 21.25 3.55
N ASN A 399 0.22 20.84 2.76
CA ASN A 399 1.60 20.57 3.19
C ASN A 399 1.64 19.50 4.29
N ASP A 400 0.63 18.61 4.30
CA ASP A 400 0.52 17.49 5.21
C ASP A 400 1.12 16.24 4.56
N PRO A 401 2.22 15.67 5.09
CA PRO A 401 2.81 14.44 4.56
C PRO A 401 1.87 13.21 4.67
N GLU A 402 0.75 13.31 5.38
CA GLU A 402 -0.29 12.28 5.45
C GLU A 402 -1.27 12.30 4.27
N THR A 403 -1.41 13.44 3.60
CA THR A 403 -2.33 13.60 2.48
C THR A 403 -1.62 13.30 1.15
N ASP A 404 -2.34 12.64 0.24
CA ASP A 404 -1.80 12.37 -1.09
C ASP A 404 -2.00 13.62 -1.95
N PRO A 405 -0.95 14.16 -2.62
CA PRO A 405 -1.08 15.37 -3.40
C PRO A 405 -1.95 15.13 -4.64
N THR A 406 -2.68 16.17 -5.05
CA THR A 406 -3.63 16.10 -6.17
C THR A 406 -2.89 16.13 -7.51
N LEU A 407 -3.21 15.17 -8.39
CA LEU A 407 -2.69 15.15 -9.76
C LEU A 407 -3.30 16.29 -10.59
N MET A 408 -2.45 17.20 -11.08
CA MET A 408 -2.85 18.37 -11.86
C MET A 408 -2.68 18.15 -13.37
N ALA A 409 -1.55 17.56 -13.75
CA ALA A 409 -1.16 17.39 -15.14
C ALA A 409 -0.26 16.17 -15.31
N TRP A 410 -0.27 15.57 -16.51
CA TRP A 410 0.66 14.49 -16.87
C TRP A 410 1.23 14.66 -18.28
N TRP A 411 2.40 14.07 -18.51
CA TRP A 411 3.10 14.15 -19.79
C TRP A 411 2.73 12.98 -20.71
N ASP A 412 2.12 13.27 -21.87
CA ASP A 412 1.71 12.24 -22.84
C ASP A 412 2.82 11.82 -23.83
N GLY A 413 4.00 12.44 -23.75
CA GLY A 413 5.12 12.26 -24.67
C GLY A 413 5.32 13.42 -25.65
N ASN A 414 4.29 14.24 -25.85
CA ASN A 414 4.29 15.42 -26.72
C ASN A 414 3.76 16.68 -26.04
N ASN A 415 2.77 16.56 -25.15
CA ASN A 415 2.09 17.66 -24.46
C ASN A 415 1.82 17.30 -22.99
N TRP A 416 1.74 18.33 -22.17
CA TRP A 416 1.12 18.23 -20.84
C TRP A 416 -0.40 18.22 -20.97
N ARG A 417 -1.04 17.33 -20.23
CA ARG A 417 -2.49 17.06 -20.32
C ARG A 417 -3.16 17.21 -18.96
N GLY A 418 -4.31 17.87 -18.96
CA GLY A 418 -5.24 17.93 -17.83
C GLY A 418 -6.09 16.68 -17.68
N SER A 419 -7.16 16.77 -16.89
CA SER A 419 -8.00 15.64 -16.49
C SER A 419 -9.01 15.18 -17.54
N TYR A 420 -9.57 13.99 -17.34
CA TYR A 420 -10.64 13.38 -18.12
C TYR A 420 -11.91 14.25 -18.18
N ASP A 421 -12.32 14.84 -17.07
CA ASP A 421 -13.55 15.64 -16.98
C ASP A 421 -13.51 16.89 -17.87
N GLU A 422 -12.31 17.39 -18.14
CA GLU A 422 -12.08 18.53 -19.04
C GLU A 422 -11.76 18.11 -20.49
N GLY A 423 -11.77 16.80 -20.77
CA GLY A 423 -11.45 16.25 -22.08
C GLY A 423 -9.97 16.23 -22.41
N PHE A 424 -9.10 16.08 -21.39
CA PHE A 424 -7.64 16.06 -21.51
C PHE A 424 -7.06 17.29 -22.26
N PRO A 425 -7.36 18.52 -21.80
CA PRO A 425 -6.88 19.73 -22.45
C PRO A 425 -5.34 19.74 -22.46
N VAL A 426 -4.77 20.34 -23.51
CA VAL A 426 -3.32 20.65 -23.52
C VAL A 426 -3.08 21.80 -22.56
N ILE A 427 -2.15 21.62 -21.63
CA ILE A 427 -1.70 22.67 -20.70
C ILE A 427 -0.49 23.36 -21.31
N ASP A 428 -0.49 24.68 -21.28
CA ASP A 428 0.58 25.49 -21.86
C ASP A 428 1.90 25.29 -21.11
N GLN A 429 3.01 25.19 -21.85
CA GLN A 429 4.32 24.96 -21.25
C GLN A 429 4.70 26.06 -20.25
N SER A 430 4.30 27.32 -20.48
CA SER A 430 4.56 28.41 -19.54
C SER A 430 3.84 28.25 -18.20
N GLU A 431 2.68 27.60 -18.19
CA GLU A 431 1.97 27.26 -16.95
C GLU A 431 2.70 26.15 -16.21
N ILE A 432 3.14 25.10 -16.92
CA ILE A 432 3.96 24.03 -16.34
C ILE A 432 5.28 24.56 -15.79
N ASP A 433 5.96 25.45 -16.51
CA ASP A 433 7.20 26.07 -16.04
C ASP A 433 6.95 26.90 -14.76
N TRP A 434 5.79 27.54 -14.65
CA TRP A 434 5.40 28.26 -13.44
C TRP A 434 5.11 27.30 -12.27
N LEU A 435 4.39 26.20 -12.51
CA LEU A 435 4.11 25.16 -11.50
C LEU A 435 5.40 24.49 -11.03
N ALA A 436 6.29 24.13 -11.97
CA ALA A 436 7.57 23.49 -11.69
C ALA A 436 8.58 24.42 -11.01
N ALA A 437 8.45 25.75 -11.17
CA ALA A 437 9.21 26.72 -10.39
C ALA A 437 8.81 26.71 -8.90
N ASN A 438 7.70 26.03 -8.56
CA ASN A 438 7.16 25.84 -7.23
C ASN A 438 7.21 27.12 -6.37
N PRO A 439 6.63 28.24 -6.84
CA PRO A 439 6.82 29.57 -6.21
C PRO A 439 6.33 29.64 -4.76
N ASN A 440 5.47 28.70 -4.35
CA ASN A 440 4.84 28.67 -3.03
C ASN A 440 5.19 27.40 -2.22
N GLY A 441 6.02 26.50 -2.72
CA GLY A 441 6.33 25.22 -2.06
C GLY A 441 5.33 24.08 -2.29
N LEU A 442 4.15 24.37 -2.86
CA LEU A 442 3.01 23.45 -2.95
C LEU A 442 2.95 22.55 -4.19
N TYR A 443 3.88 22.69 -5.15
CA TYR A 443 3.86 21.92 -6.38
C TYR A 443 5.07 21.02 -6.52
N GLU A 444 4.83 19.81 -7.01
CA GLU A 444 5.88 18.83 -7.15
C GLU A 444 5.84 18.14 -8.51
N MET A 445 7.02 17.90 -9.08
CA MET A 445 7.19 17.13 -10.31
C MET A 445 7.58 15.70 -9.93
N GLY A 446 6.72 14.75 -10.25
CA GLY A 446 6.90 13.36 -9.85
C GLY A 446 6.49 12.37 -10.93
N GLU A 447 6.43 11.12 -10.55
CA GLU A 447 5.97 10.01 -11.38
C GLU A 447 4.63 9.50 -10.84
N ILE A 448 3.71 9.11 -11.73
CA ILE A 448 2.41 8.56 -11.31
C ILE A 448 2.59 7.07 -10.96
N GLU A 449 3.17 6.78 -9.80
CA GLU A 449 3.38 5.39 -9.32
C GLU A 449 2.05 4.60 -9.29
N ASP A 450 0.93 5.27 -9.04
CA ASP A 450 -0.39 4.65 -8.90
C ASP A 450 -0.90 3.94 -10.16
N VAL A 451 -0.36 4.25 -11.36
CA VAL A 451 -0.67 3.47 -12.58
C VAL A 451 0.02 2.10 -12.60
N LEU A 452 0.94 1.85 -11.67
CA LEU A 452 1.61 0.57 -11.45
C LEU A 452 0.99 -0.22 -10.31
N ASN A 453 0.16 0.43 -9.48
CA ASN A 453 -0.27 -0.06 -8.17
C ASN A 453 -1.66 -0.72 -8.28
N LEU A 454 -1.69 -2.05 -8.29
CA LEU A 454 -2.94 -2.79 -8.30
C LEU A 454 -3.33 -3.20 -6.88
N GLY A 455 -4.40 -2.61 -6.35
CA GLY A 455 -4.99 -3.02 -5.09
C GLY A 455 -5.77 -4.31 -5.26
N ILE A 456 -5.41 -5.35 -4.49
CA ILE A 456 -6.07 -6.66 -4.55
C ILE A 456 -6.82 -6.93 -3.23
N ASN A 457 -7.98 -7.57 -3.29
CA ASN A 457 -8.80 -7.93 -2.13
C ASN A 457 -9.16 -9.41 -2.18
N TYR A 458 -8.77 -10.13 -1.14
CA TYR A 458 -9.10 -11.55 -1.00
C TYR A 458 -9.01 -11.98 0.48
N ILE A 459 -9.53 -13.17 0.75
CA ILE A 459 -9.54 -13.81 2.05
C ILE A 459 -8.73 -15.11 1.96
N ILE A 460 -7.90 -15.37 2.97
CA ILE A 460 -7.25 -16.66 3.19
C ILE A 460 -7.98 -17.36 4.33
N LYS A 461 -8.36 -18.62 4.14
CA LYS A 461 -8.99 -19.48 5.15
C LYS A 461 -8.00 -20.55 5.58
N VAL A 462 -7.73 -20.62 6.88
CA VAL A 462 -6.69 -21.48 7.47
C VAL A 462 -7.31 -22.35 8.57
N GLY A 463 -7.14 -23.66 8.46
CA GLY A 463 -7.55 -24.65 9.45
C GLY A 463 -6.36 -25.40 10.03
N ASN A 464 -6.63 -26.30 10.97
CA ASN A 464 -5.60 -27.12 11.62
C ASN A 464 -4.98 -28.17 10.68
N GLY A 465 -3.79 -28.62 11.05
CA GLY A 465 -3.09 -29.72 10.38
C GLY A 465 -2.32 -29.30 9.14
N ILE A 466 -1.96 -28.03 9.01
CA ILE A 466 -1.09 -27.55 7.93
C ILE A 466 0.30 -28.20 8.07
N PRO A 467 0.79 -28.93 7.04
CA PRO A 467 2.08 -29.60 7.12
C PRO A 467 3.23 -28.65 7.43
N GLY A 468 4.04 -28.98 8.43
CA GLY A 468 5.22 -28.19 8.80
C GLY A 468 4.92 -26.91 9.59
N GLY A 469 3.65 -26.61 9.90
CA GLY A 469 3.27 -25.41 10.63
C GLY A 469 3.50 -24.11 9.84
N THR A 470 3.60 -24.20 8.51
CA THR A 470 3.71 -23.03 7.62
C THR A 470 2.89 -23.24 6.36
N PHE A 471 2.40 -22.14 5.79
CA PHE A 471 1.87 -22.12 4.44
C PHE A 471 2.46 -20.95 3.65
N THR A 472 2.35 -21.02 2.34
CA THR A 472 2.89 -20.02 1.41
C THR A 472 1.77 -19.38 0.61
N VAL A 473 1.79 -18.06 0.53
CA VAL A 473 1.07 -17.28 -0.47
C VAL A 473 2.04 -16.97 -1.59
N ARG A 474 1.80 -17.58 -2.75
CA ARG A 474 2.59 -17.38 -3.97
C ARG A 474 1.93 -16.37 -4.89
N LEU A 475 2.62 -15.28 -5.21
CA LEU A 475 2.22 -14.32 -6.23
C LEU A 475 2.95 -14.61 -7.53
N ILE A 476 2.24 -14.61 -8.66
CA ILE A 476 2.83 -14.84 -9.99
C ILE A 476 2.41 -13.70 -10.92
N PRO A 477 3.34 -12.88 -11.42
CA PRO A 477 3.03 -11.93 -12.50
C PRO A 477 2.76 -12.69 -13.80
N VAL A 478 1.82 -12.23 -14.62
CA VAL A 478 1.57 -12.81 -15.96
C VAL A 478 2.12 -11.84 -17.00
N VAL A 479 3.21 -12.20 -17.66
CA VAL A 479 3.90 -11.41 -18.68
C VAL A 479 3.02 -11.29 -19.92
N SER A 480 2.82 -10.05 -20.33
CA SER A 480 2.08 -9.71 -21.54
C SER A 480 2.83 -10.10 -22.81
N VAL A 481 2.10 -10.55 -23.83
CA VAL A 481 2.62 -10.64 -25.21
C VAL A 481 2.93 -9.28 -25.82
N ASN A 482 2.22 -8.24 -25.39
CA ASN A 482 2.40 -6.86 -25.83
C ASN A 482 3.44 -6.17 -24.95
N GLN A 483 4.66 -6.03 -25.45
CA GLN A 483 5.74 -5.28 -24.82
C GLN A 483 6.01 -3.94 -25.53
N THR A 484 5.00 -3.36 -26.18
CA THR A 484 5.15 -2.07 -26.89
C THR A 484 5.33 -0.93 -25.89
N PRO A 485 6.43 -0.14 -25.98
CA PRO A 485 6.59 1.04 -25.14
C PRO A 485 5.47 2.05 -25.40
N PRO A 486 5.04 2.79 -24.36
CA PRO A 486 4.10 3.88 -24.56
C PRO A 486 4.71 5.04 -25.38
N ALA A 487 3.86 5.95 -25.85
CA ALA A 487 4.27 7.08 -26.69
C ALA A 487 5.31 8.01 -26.02
N TRP A 488 5.25 8.19 -24.70
CA TRP A 488 6.26 8.95 -23.95
C TRP A 488 7.56 8.18 -23.73
N CYS A 489 7.67 6.92 -24.18
CA CYS A 489 8.87 6.10 -24.08
C CYS A 489 9.37 5.54 -25.42
N THR A 490 9.34 6.38 -26.45
CA THR A 490 9.87 6.05 -27.79
C THR A 490 11.31 6.51 -28.04
N GLY A 491 12.04 6.92 -27.00
CA GLY A 491 13.41 7.43 -27.12
C GLY A 491 14.42 6.40 -27.65
N PHE A 492 15.63 6.86 -27.98
CA PHE A 492 16.72 6.00 -28.43
C PHE A 492 17.07 4.98 -27.33
N PHE A 493 17.01 3.67 -27.64
CA PHE A 493 17.05 2.54 -26.69
C PHE A 493 15.84 2.36 -25.76
N GLY A 494 14.69 2.95 -26.09
CA GLY A 494 13.46 2.77 -25.30
C GLY A 494 13.44 3.59 -24.00
N SER A 495 14.25 4.65 -23.93
CA SER A 495 14.18 5.61 -22.83
C SER A 495 12.88 6.42 -22.90
N CYS A 496 12.34 6.75 -21.73
CA CYS A 496 11.25 7.71 -21.63
C CYS A 496 11.76 9.12 -21.96
N HIS A 497 10.98 9.86 -22.74
CA HIS A 497 11.21 11.26 -22.99
C HIS A 497 11.05 11.99 -21.67
N GLU A 498 12.13 12.56 -21.16
CA GLU A 498 12.00 13.55 -20.10
C GLU A 498 11.16 14.71 -20.65
N PRO A 499 10.09 15.11 -19.96
CA PRO A 499 9.34 16.27 -20.40
C PRO A 499 10.26 17.49 -20.37
N PRO A 500 9.97 18.53 -21.19
CA PRO A 500 10.74 19.77 -21.16
C PRO A 500 10.56 20.43 -19.79
N TYR A 501 11.50 20.18 -18.87
CA TYR A 501 11.54 20.86 -17.58
C TYR A 501 12.31 22.17 -17.73
N GLY A 502 11.74 23.27 -17.23
CA GLY A 502 12.50 24.47 -16.95
C GLY A 502 13.17 25.08 -18.16
N ALA A 503 12.43 25.24 -19.26
CA ALA A 503 12.76 26.26 -20.24
C ALA A 503 12.47 27.63 -19.62
N ALA A 504 13.24 27.99 -18.58
CA ALA A 504 13.41 29.36 -18.19
C ALA A 504 13.67 30.12 -19.48
N THR A 505 12.75 31.02 -19.78
CA THR A 505 12.88 32.05 -20.79
C THR A 505 14.34 32.47 -20.90
N GLN A 506 15.07 31.92 -21.87
CA GLN A 506 16.11 32.69 -22.54
C GLN A 506 15.34 33.71 -23.37
N ALA A 507 14.73 34.67 -22.68
CA ALA A 507 14.70 36.00 -23.23
C ALA A 507 16.17 36.32 -23.46
N GLU A 508 16.63 36.18 -24.70
CA GLU A 508 17.76 36.95 -25.18
C GLU A 508 17.38 38.40 -24.89
N GLU A 509 17.80 38.89 -23.73
CA GLU A 509 17.79 40.29 -23.40
C GLU A 509 18.76 40.92 -24.41
N ILE A 510 18.20 41.35 -25.53
CA ILE A 510 18.86 42.29 -26.44
C ILE A 510 19.00 43.57 -25.62
N ILE A 511 20.10 43.66 -24.88
CA ILE A 511 20.53 44.91 -24.27
C ILE A 511 20.91 45.82 -25.44
N GLU A 512 19.95 46.63 -25.89
CA GLU A 512 20.27 47.85 -26.62
C GLU A 512 21.01 48.76 -25.63
N VAL A 513 22.32 48.86 -25.84
CA VAL A 513 23.17 49.82 -25.14
C VAL A 513 22.80 51.21 -25.67
N GLU A 514 21.86 51.88 -25.02
CA GLU A 514 21.80 53.34 -25.07
C GLU A 514 22.73 53.89 -23.99
N ASP A 515 23.86 54.42 -24.46
CA ASP A 515 24.68 55.39 -23.76
C ASP A 515 23.78 56.53 -23.28
N ASP A 516 23.58 56.69 -21.96
CA ASP A 516 23.54 58.04 -21.44
C ASP A 516 23.99 58.17 -19.98
N VAL A 517 24.71 59.27 -19.79
CA VAL A 517 25.45 59.66 -18.60
C VAL A 517 24.51 60.33 -17.59
N VAL A 518 24.79 60.20 -16.29
CA VAL A 518 24.85 61.30 -15.27
C VAL A 518 24.34 60.90 -13.86
N SER A 519 25.28 61.08 -12.92
CA SER A 519 25.22 61.49 -11.50
C SER A 519 24.60 60.67 -10.36
N GLU A 520 25.47 60.55 -9.37
CA GLU A 520 25.37 60.26 -7.93
C GLU A 520 24.14 60.75 -7.14
N SER A 521 23.97 60.04 -6.01
CA SER A 521 23.31 60.39 -4.74
C SER A 521 21.82 60.07 -4.61
N GLU A 522 21.51 59.04 -3.82
CA GLU A 522 20.99 59.22 -2.45
C GLU A 522 20.93 57.87 -1.72
N VAL A 523 21.36 57.91 -0.46
CA VAL A 523 21.28 56.84 0.54
C VAL A 523 20.09 57.21 1.41
N ASP A 524 19.06 56.36 1.51
CA ASP A 524 18.39 56.00 2.76
C ASP A 524 17.14 55.14 2.54
N GLY A 525 17.00 54.14 3.42
CA GLY A 525 15.72 53.59 3.84
C GLY A 525 15.23 52.37 3.08
N PHE A 526 15.42 51.19 3.65
CA PHE A 526 14.32 50.28 4.02
C PHE A 526 14.92 49.05 4.74
N ALA A 527 15.06 49.19 6.06
CA ALA A 527 15.32 48.09 6.97
C ALA A 527 14.15 48.03 7.95
N GLU A 528 13.11 47.26 7.63
CA GLU A 528 12.23 46.67 8.64
C GLU A 528 11.39 45.54 8.03
N ALA A 529 11.20 44.49 8.83
CA ALA A 529 10.31 43.33 8.67
C ALA A 529 10.87 42.09 7.95
N ILE A 530 11.74 41.35 8.66
CA ILE A 530 11.73 39.88 8.58
C ILE A 530 11.62 39.36 10.01
N GLY A 531 10.39 39.10 10.44
CA GLY A 531 10.11 38.26 11.61
C GLY A 531 10.21 36.81 11.17
N LEU A 532 11.37 36.19 11.37
CA LEU A 532 11.55 34.75 11.25
C LEU A 532 11.13 34.10 12.56
N THR A 533 9.92 33.55 12.60
CA THR A 533 9.56 32.47 13.53
C THR A 533 9.89 31.14 12.86
N ALA A 534 10.72 30.35 13.52
CA ALA A 534 11.05 28.99 13.13
C ALA A 534 9.79 28.11 13.11
N THR A 535 9.64 27.32 12.05
CA THR A 535 8.76 26.16 11.88
C THR A 535 9.55 25.21 10.96
N GLU A 536 10.18 24.18 11.51
CA GLU A 536 9.68 22.80 11.57
C GLU A 536 9.28 22.29 10.17
N GLY A 537 10.25 21.67 9.50
CA GLY A 537 10.08 21.00 8.21
C GLY A 537 10.11 19.49 8.40
N GLY A 538 9.20 18.78 7.72
CA GLY A 538 9.15 17.33 7.62
C GLY A 538 8.85 16.97 6.16
N GLY A 539 9.72 16.13 5.57
CA GLY A 539 9.69 15.72 4.18
C GLY A 539 8.60 14.70 3.84
N GLY A 540 8.16 14.76 2.58
CA GLY A 540 7.45 13.71 1.88
C GLY A 540 8.38 13.07 0.85
N CYS A 541 8.45 11.75 0.84
CA CYS A 541 9.31 10.99 -0.08
C CYS A 541 8.74 10.97 -1.49
N THR A 542 9.11 11.98 -2.27
CA THR A 542 9.45 11.80 -3.67
C THR A 542 10.96 11.91 -3.81
N LEU A 543 11.56 10.93 -4.47
CA LEU A 543 12.98 10.94 -4.80
C LEU A 543 13.24 12.13 -5.75
N SER A 544 13.66 13.27 -5.18
CA SER A 544 14.22 14.38 -5.93
C SER A 544 15.52 13.94 -6.60
N LYS A 545 15.39 13.46 -7.84
CA LYS A 545 16.51 13.03 -8.70
C LYS A 545 17.34 14.18 -9.27
N ASN A 546 17.13 15.41 -8.80
CA ASN A 546 17.89 16.56 -9.24
C ASN A 546 18.89 16.91 -8.15
N GLY A 547 20.07 16.28 -8.22
CA GLY A 547 21.26 16.61 -7.43
C GLY A 547 21.75 18.04 -7.65
N ARG A 548 20.96 19.02 -7.21
CA ARG A 548 21.34 20.42 -7.08
C ARG A 548 21.74 20.62 -5.63
N ILE A 549 23.03 20.87 -5.43
CA ILE A 549 23.57 21.37 -4.18
C ILE A 549 22.84 22.67 -3.84
N ASP A 550 22.20 22.70 -2.68
CA ASP A 550 21.58 23.90 -2.12
C ASP A 550 22.64 25.04 -2.09
N PRO A 551 22.42 26.15 -2.82
CA PRO A 551 23.35 27.30 -2.81
C PRO A 551 23.50 27.91 -1.41
N THR A 552 22.53 27.69 -0.51
CA THR A 552 22.56 28.10 0.89
C THR A 552 23.55 27.25 1.68
N LEU A 553 23.61 25.93 1.45
CA LEU A 553 24.62 25.04 2.02
C LEU A 553 26.04 25.45 1.59
N LEU A 554 26.22 25.83 0.33
CA LEU A 554 27.51 26.29 -0.20
C LEU A 554 27.92 27.64 0.41
N LEU A 555 26.97 28.55 0.61
CA LEU A 555 27.18 29.83 1.30
C LEU A 555 27.54 29.62 2.78
N LEU A 556 26.84 28.72 3.49
CA LEU A 556 27.11 28.38 4.88
C LEU A 556 28.49 27.71 5.03
N PHE A 557 28.90 26.87 4.08
CA PHE A 557 30.24 26.28 4.06
C PHE A 557 31.33 27.34 3.87
N VAL A 558 31.11 28.33 2.99
CA VAL A 558 32.02 29.47 2.81
C VAL A 558 32.08 30.33 4.08
N ILE A 559 30.95 30.61 4.73
CA ILE A 559 30.91 31.36 5.99
C ILE A 559 31.65 30.59 7.10
N ALA A 560 31.48 29.28 7.19
CA ALA A 560 32.19 28.43 8.15
C ALA A 560 33.71 28.42 7.90
N LEU A 561 34.14 28.33 6.64
CA LEU A 561 35.55 28.41 6.27
C LEU A 561 36.15 29.78 6.57
N VAL A 562 35.40 30.86 6.32
CA VAL A 562 35.80 32.24 6.69
C VAL A 562 35.93 32.38 8.20
N GLN A 563 35.01 31.81 9.00
CA GLN A 563 35.12 31.84 10.46
C GLN A 563 36.29 31.03 11.00
N ILE A 564 36.62 29.89 10.39
CA ILE A 564 37.80 29.09 10.77
C ILE A 564 39.09 29.87 10.46
N PHE A 565 39.19 30.49 9.27
CA PHE A 565 40.33 31.33 8.91
C PHE A 565 40.45 32.56 9.81
N TRP A 566 39.33 33.20 10.15
CA TRP A 566 39.30 34.36 11.06
C TRP A 566 39.76 33.98 12.47
N ARG A 567 39.30 32.85 13.01
CA ARG A 567 39.74 32.34 14.32
C ARG A 567 41.23 31.99 14.34
N GLN A 568 41.76 31.40 13.26
CA GLN A 568 43.20 31.12 13.14
C GLN A 568 44.06 32.38 12.99
N HIS A 569 43.53 33.46 12.39
CA HIS A 569 44.25 34.73 12.26
C HIS A 569 44.21 35.57 13.55
N CYS A 570 43.10 35.57 14.29
CA CYS A 570 43.00 36.28 15.56
C CYS A 570 43.79 35.63 16.70
N SER A 571 44.04 34.31 16.67
CA SER A 571 44.86 33.64 17.70
C SER A 571 46.37 33.85 17.54
N ARG A 572 46.83 34.62 16.53
CA ARG A 572 48.24 35.00 16.32
C ARG A 572 48.53 36.47 16.64
N ALA A 573 47.53 37.23 17.11
CA ALA A 573 47.64 38.65 17.42
C ALA A 573 47.46 38.98 18.92
N SER A 574 47.70 38.01 19.81
CA SER A 574 47.84 38.21 21.27
C SER A 574 49.18 37.72 21.77
#